data_AF-A0A4U0GKL2-F1
#
_entry.id   AF-A0A4U0GKL2-F1
#
_cell.length_a   1.000
_cell.length_b   1.000
_cell.length_c   1.000
_cell.angle_alpha   90.00
_cell.angle_beta   90.00
_cell.angle_gamma   90.00
#
_symmetry.space_group_name_H-M   'P 1'
#
loop_
_entity.id
_entity.type
_entity.pdbx_description
1 polymer ?
#
loop_
_entity_poly.entity_id
_entity_poly.type
_entity_poly.pdbx_seq_one_letter_code
_entity_poly.pdbx_strand_id
1 'polypeptide(L)'
;MLKARLIELLLALLLIGGLAGARALAQNAAELEQQTQQQTATPAGTDADDFDFFSDAPIESEAIIELPPEKSRWITVGGPVALIGGFFLLLGFFWWMVPFQAHTADINLHHLPTGVKRGIAMATVLFGIAFAFGASEIAYQLHLHGTAEAYFEQMSLGKLIAFTHAHLFGFTTSFFIIGIPFSLQFNHLWPYQWVFPIGLSAAVTDVASWWGIKFLSANFEWVSIFCGVMFSASYLYMLVGLLRVLLFPEVVWRTDKDARERLSERRERSAAARHQEGDY
;
A
#
# COMPACT_ATOMS: atom_id res chain seq x y z
N MET A 1 -24.60 13.51 -21.25
CA MET A 1 -25.48 13.12 -20.12
C MET A 1 -25.56 11.60 -19.94
N LEU A 2 -25.77 10.79 -20.99
CA LEU A 2 -25.87 9.32 -20.86
C LEU A 2 -24.61 8.64 -20.29
N LYS A 3 -23.41 9.08 -20.73
CA LYS A 3 -22.11 8.57 -20.22
C LYS A 3 -21.93 8.82 -18.72
N ALA A 4 -22.29 10.00 -18.23
CA ALA A 4 -22.19 10.35 -16.82
C ALA A 4 -23.11 9.49 -15.94
N ARG A 5 -24.37 9.32 -16.37
CA ARG A 5 -25.35 8.44 -15.71
C ARG A 5 -24.91 6.97 -15.67
N LEU A 6 -24.29 6.49 -16.75
CA LEU A 6 -23.76 5.12 -16.81
C LEU A 6 -22.60 4.92 -15.82
N ILE A 7 -21.69 5.89 -15.73
CA ILE A 7 -20.57 5.86 -14.77
C ILE A 7 -21.09 5.92 -13.33
N GLU A 8 -22.06 6.78 -13.03
CA GLU A 8 -22.70 6.85 -11.72
C GLU A 8 -23.34 5.52 -11.31
N LEU A 9 -24.08 4.87 -12.22
CA LEU A 9 -24.69 3.57 -11.97
C LEU A 9 -23.65 2.47 -11.76
N LEU A 10 -22.57 2.46 -12.55
CA LEU A 10 -21.48 1.50 -12.39
C LEU A 10 -20.76 1.68 -11.05
N LEU A 11 -20.50 2.92 -10.64
CA LEU A 11 -19.91 3.22 -9.33
C LEU A 11 -20.84 2.81 -8.18
N ALA A 12 -22.14 3.09 -8.30
CA ALA A 12 -23.12 2.70 -7.29
C ALA A 12 -23.20 1.17 -7.16
N LEU A 13 -23.24 0.44 -8.28
CA LEU A 13 -23.21 -1.02 -8.28
C LEU A 13 -21.93 -1.58 -7.68
N LEU A 14 -20.78 -0.96 -7.97
CA LEU A 14 -19.49 -1.37 -7.40
C LEU A 14 -19.45 -1.15 -5.89
N LEU A 15 -19.97 -0.03 -5.38
CA LEU A 15 -20.05 0.27 -3.94
C LEU A 15 -21.00 -0.68 -3.21
N ILE A 16 -22.20 -0.93 -3.77
CA ILE A 16 -23.18 -1.86 -3.21
C ILE A 16 -22.62 -3.28 -3.21
N GLY A 17 -22.00 -3.71 -4.31
CA GLY A 17 -21.34 -5.01 -4.42
C GLY A 17 -20.19 -5.14 -3.41
N GLY A 18 -19.38 -4.10 -3.23
CA GLY A 18 -18.31 -4.06 -2.25
C GLY A 18 -18.82 -4.19 -0.81
N LEU A 19 -19.88 -3.48 -0.44
CA LEU A 19 -20.50 -3.56 0.89
C LEU A 19 -21.12 -4.94 1.16
N ALA A 20 -21.84 -5.49 0.17
CA ALA A 20 -22.43 -6.82 0.28
C ALA A 20 -21.35 -7.91 0.41
N GLY A 21 -20.29 -7.82 -0.40
CA GLY A 21 -19.14 -8.73 -0.35
C GLY A 21 -18.40 -8.66 0.98
N ALA A 22 -18.11 -7.45 1.49
CA ALA A 22 -17.45 -7.27 2.78
C ALA A 22 -18.27 -7.87 3.93
N ARG A 23 -19.61 -7.71 3.90
CA ARG A 23 -20.51 -8.33 4.88
C ARG A 23 -20.48 -9.84 4.81
N ALA A 24 -20.57 -10.42 3.60
CA ALA A 24 -20.51 -11.87 3.42
C ALA A 24 -19.18 -12.46 3.91
N LEU A 25 -18.06 -11.79 3.62
CA LEU A 25 -16.74 -12.19 4.12
C LEU A 25 -16.66 -12.16 5.65
N ALA A 26 -17.20 -11.11 6.28
CA ALA A 26 -17.23 -11.01 7.74
C ALA A 26 -18.08 -12.12 8.40
N GLN A 27 -19.23 -12.46 7.79
CA GLN A 27 -20.09 -13.54 8.28
C GLN A 27 -19.40 -14.91 8.15
N ASN A 28 -18.83 -15.21 6.98
CA ASN A 28 -18.08 -16.45 6.76
C ASN A 28 -16.88 -16.57 7.72
N ALA A 29 -16.18 -15.46 8.01
CA ALA A 29 -15.08 -15.44 8.97
C ALA A 29 -15.53 -15.83 10.39
N ALA A 30 -16.65 -15.26 10.84
CA ALA A 30 -17.20 -15.58 12.16
C ALA A 30 -17.63 -17.05 12.26
N GLU A 31 -18.24 -17.59 11.21
CA GLU A 31 -18.66 -19.00 11.16
C GLU A 31 -17.46 -19.97 11.17
N LEU A 32 -16.40 -19.68 10.40
CA LEU A 32 -15.20 -20.53 10.36
C LEU A 32 -14.47 -20.55 11.71
N GLU A 33 -14.37 -19.40 12.38
CA GLU A 33 -13.74 -19.30 13.69
C GLU A 33 -14.55 -20.04 14.77
N GLN A 34 -15.89 -19.97 14.71
CA GLN A 34 -16.76 -20.76 15.60
C GLN A 34 -16.60 -22.27 15.39
N GLN A 35 -16.51 -22.74 14.13
CA GLN A 35 -16.29 -24.15 13.82
C GLN A 35 -14.92 -24.65 14.31
N THR A 36 -13.87 -23.83 14.12
CA THR A 36 -12.50 -24.16 14.56
C THR A 36 -12.43 -24.26 16.10
N GLN A 37 -13.09 -23.34 16.81
CA GLN A 37 -13.17 -23.35 18.27
C GLN A 37 -13.99 -24.53 18.83
N GLN A 38 -15.06 -24.94 18.14
CA GLN A 38 -15.85 -26.12 18.52
C GLN A 38 -15.09 -27.44 18.28
N GLN A 39 -14.30 -27.53 17.22
CA GLN A 39 -13.46 -28.71 16.96
C GLN A 39 -12.30 -28.86 17.95
N THR A 40 -11.71 -27.76 18.44
CA THR A 40 -10.68 -27.83 19.49
C THR A 40 -11.25 -28.08 20.90
N ALA A 41 -12.56 -27.92 21.10
CA ALA A 41 -13.22 -28.15 22.39
C ALA A 41 -13.82 -29.55 22.56
N THR A 42 -13.69 -30.43 21.57
CA THR A 42 -14.14 -31.83 21.70
C THR A 42 -12.99 -32.68 22.25
N PRO A 43 -13.08 -33.28 23.44
CA PRO A 43 -12.11 -34.28 23.86
C PRO A 43 -12.17 -35.42 22.85
N ALA A 44 -11.02 -35.84 22.33
CA ALA A 44 -10.92 -36.97 21.42
C ALA A 44 -11.66 -38.18 22.03
N GLY A 45 -12.80 -38.51 21.42
CA GLY A 45 -13.54 -39.71 21.72
C GLY A 45 -12.70 -40.90 21.29
N THR A 46 -12.39 -41.75 22.25
CA THR A 46 -11.87 -43.11 22.06
C THR A 46 -12.81 -43.89 21.17
N ASP A 47 -12.42 -44.11 19.92
CA ASP A 47 -12.84 -45.29 19.17
C ASP A 47 -11.62 -45.92 18.51
N ALA A 48 -11.52 -47.23 18.73
CA ALA A 48 -10.38 -48.07 18.50
C ALA A 48 -10.19 -48.38 17.02
N ASP A 49 -9.13 -47.85 16.44
CA ASP A 49 -8.32 -48.55 15.45
C ASP A 49 -6.87 -48.49 15.95
N ASP A 50 -6.15 -49.60 15.83
CA ASP A 50 -4.80 -49.88 16.34
C ASP A 50 -3.73 -49.04 15.59
N PHE A 51 -3.87 -47.73 15.61
CA PHE A 51 -2.95 -46.78 15.01
C PHE A 51 -2.15 -46.09 16.11
N ASP A 52 -0.92 -46.56 16.31
CA ASP A 52 0.02 -45.94 17.24
C ASP A 52 0.65 -44.69 16.61
N PHE A 53 0.00 -43.55 16.84
CA PHE A 53 0.43 -42.22 16.38
C PHE A 53 1.85 -41.84 16.83
N PHE A 54 2.39 -42.49 17.87
CA PHE A 54 3.70 -42.17 18.45
C PHE A 54 4.76 -43.25 18.19
N SER A 55 4.49 -44.21 17.32
CA SER A 55 5.50 -45.20 16.95
C SER A 55 6.56 -44.57 16.03
N ASP A 56 7.83 -44.87 16.26
CA ASP A 56 8.94 -44.56 15.35
C ASP A 56 8.96 -45.49 14.11
N ALA A 57 7.91 -46.31 13.91
CA ALA A 57 7.82 -47.20 12.76
C ALA A 57 7.51 -46.38 11.49
N PRO A 58 8.21 -46.64 10.36
CA PRO A 58 7.91 -45.98 9.10
C PRO A 58 6.47 -46.28 8.68
N ILE A 59 5.71 -45.25 8.34
CA ILE A 59 4.35 -45.38 7.80
C ILE A 59 4.45 -46.14 6.47
N GLU A 60 3.99 -47.40 6.43
CA GLU A 60 4.21 -48.32 5.30
C GLU A 60 3.38 -48.01 4.04
N SER A 61 2.49 -47.02 4.06
CA SER A 61 1.60 -46.71 2.93
C SER A 61 1.78 -45.29 2.40
N GLU A 62 2.47 -45.18 1.26
CA GLU A 62 2.49 -43.97 0.42
C GLU A 62 1.07 -43.51 0.01
N ALA A 63 0.07 -44.38 0.13
CA ALA A 63 -1.33 -44.12 -0.19
C ALA A 63 -2.10 -43.26 0.84
N ILE A 64 -1.53 -42.98 2.03
CA ILE A 64 -2.18 -42.16 3.06
C ILE A 64 -1.86 -40.66 2.92
N ILE A 65 -0.85 -40.30 2.11
CA ILE A 65 -0.50 -38.91 1.84
C ILE A 65 -1.23 -38.44 0.58
N GLU A 66 -2.51 -38.08 0.71
CA GLU A 66 -3.21 -37.32 -0.33
C GLU A 66 -2.57 -35.93 -0.42
N LEU A 67 -1.56 -35.80 -1.29
CA LEU A 67 -1.03 -34.50 -1.64
C LEU A 67 -2.13 -33.69 -2.31
N PRO A 68 -2.35 -32.44 -1.90
CA PRO A 68 -3.31 -31.59 -2.58
C PRO A 68 -2.95 -31.50 -4.06
N PRO A 69 -3.93 -31.55 -4.97
CA PRO A 69 -3.68 -31.57 -6.40
C PRO A 69 -2.81 -30.38 -6.82
N GLU A 70 -1.85 -30.62 -7.72
CA GLU A 70 -0.98 -29.57 -8.21
C GLU A 70 -1.81 -28.39 -8.73
N LYS A 71 -1.49 -27.19 -8.21
CA LYS A 71 -2.21 -25.97 -8.59
C LYS A 71 -1.97 -25.68 -10.06
N SER A 72 -3.06 -25.43 -10.79
CA SER A 72 -3.01 -25.11 -12.23
C SER A 72 -2.10 -23.93 -12.55
N ARG A 73 -1.41 -24.00 -13.70
CA ARG A 73 -0.56 -22.92 -14.24
C ARG A 73 -1.29 -21.59 -14.38
N TRP A 74 -2.61 -21.63 -14.59
CA TRP A 74 -3.42 -20.41 -14.63
C TRP A 74 -3.47 -19.70 -13.27
N ILE A 75 -3.53 -20.45 -12.17
CA ILE A 75 -3.56 -19.90 -10.80
C ILE A 75 -2.16 -19.47 -10.39
N THR A 76 -1.15 -20.27 -10.68
CA THR A 76 0.23 -20.05 -10.21
C THR A 76 1.00 -19.02 -11.04
N VAL A 77 0.68 -18.82 -12.32
CA VAL A 77 1.37 -17.86 -13.20
C VAL A 77 0.38 -16.87 -13.83
N GLY A 78 -0.73 -17.35 -14.37
CA GLY A 78 -1.73 -16.50 -15.02
C GLY A 78 -2.32 -15.46 -14.08
N GLY A 79 -2.69 -15.85 -12.86
CA GLY A 79 -3.26 -14.99 -11.82
C GLY A 79 -2.34 -13.83 -11.43
N PRO A 80 -1.09 -14.08 -11.01
CA PRO A 80 -0.12 -13.03 -10.72
C PRO A 80 0.11 -12.06 -11.88
N VAL A 81 0.28 -12.59 -13.10
CA VAL A 81 0.48 -11.76 -14.30
C VAL A 81 -0.77 -10.93 -14.62
N ALA A 82 -1.96 -11.51 -14.51
CA ALA A 82 -3.22 -10.81 -14.70
C ALA A 82 -3.40 -9.69 -13.67
N LEU A 83 -2.98 -9.90 -12.42
CA LEU A 83 -3.07 -8.90 -11.36
C LEU A 83 -2.11 -7.72 -11.62
N ILE A 84 -0.87 -7.99 -12.08
CA ILE A 84 0.05 -6.94 -12.55
C ILE A 84 -0.54 -6.21 -13.77
N GLY A 85 -1.16 -6.92 -14.71
CA GLY A 85 -1.90 -6.31 -15.81
C GLY A 85 -3.02 -5.40 -15.29
N GLY A 86 -3.75 -5.85 -14.26
CA GLY A 86 -4.78 -5.09 -13.56
C GLY A 86 -4.26 -3.78 -12.96
N PHE A 87 -3.06 -3.78 -12.38
CA PHE A 87 -2.40 -2.56 -11.91
C PHE A 87 -2.23 -1.52 -13.04
N PHE A 88 -1.72 -1.92 -14.20
CA PHE A 88 -1.56 -1.00 -15.34
C PHE A 88 -2.89 -0.56 -15.93
N LEU A 89 -3.89 -1.45 -15.95
CA LEU A 89 -5.25 -1.10 -16.36
C LEU A 89 -5.88 -0.08 -15.41
N LEU A 90 -5.67 -0.22 -14.11
CA LEU A 90 -6.15 0.73 -13.09
C LEU A 90 -5.51 2.10 -13.29
N LEU A 91 -4.20 2.15 -13.55
CA LEU A 91 -3.50 3.39 -13.89
C LEU A 91 -4.05 4.04 -15.16
N GLY A 92 -4.21 3.25 -16.23
CA GLY A 92 -4.78 3.74 -17.49
C GLY A 92 -6.21 4.22 -17.31
N PHE A 93 -7.00 3.55 -16.48
CA PHE A 93 -8.36 3.92 -16.15
C PHE A 93 -8.42 5.25 -15.40
N PHE A 94 -7.58 5.46 -14.37
CA PHE A 94 -7.53 6.74 -13.66
C PHE A 94 -7.09 7.88 -14.57
N TRP A 95 -6.06 7.65 -15.40
CA TRP A 95 -5.63 8.63 -16.38
C TRP A 95 -6.74 8.99 -17.38
N TRP A 96 -7.52 7.99 -17.81
CA TRP A 96 -8.65 8.20 -18.71
C TRP A 96 -9.82 8.94 -18.04
N MET A 97 -10.13 8.65 -16.77
CA MET A 97 -11.24 9.28 -16.06
C MET A 97 -10.93 10.70 -15.58
N VAL A 98 -9.69 10.97 -15.16
CA VAL A 98 -9.28 12.23 -14.55
C VAL A 98 -8.37 12.98 -15.53
N PRO A 99 -8.93 13.81 -16.43
CA PRO A 99 -8.12 14.52 -17.41
C PRO A 99 -7.19 15.51 -16.72
N PHE A 100 -5.94 15.57 -17.18
CA PHE A 100 -5.00 16.57 -16.70
C PHE A 100 -5.50 17.97 -17.06
N GLN A 101 -5.64 18.80 -16.04
CA GLN A 101 -5.91 20.22 -16.19
C GLN A 101 -4.74 20.97 -15.57
N ALA A 102 -4.08 21.84 -16.33
CA ALA A 102 -3.11 22.77 -15.77
C ALA A 102 -3.87 23.74 -14.86
N HIS A 103 -3.89 23.47 -13.56
CA HIS A 103 -4.68 24.23 -12.60
C HIS A 103 -4.17 25.67 -12.45
N THR A 104 -5.10 26.60 -12.27
CA THR A 104 -4.87 28.01 -11.91
C THR A 104 -4.63 28.22 -10.41
N ALA A 105 -4.93 27.23 -9.57
CA ALA A 105 -4.68 27.29 -8.14
C ALA A 105 -3.19 27.06 -7.84
N ASP A 106 -2.46 28.16 -7.63
CA ASP A 106 -1.06 28.18 -7.26
C ASP A 106 -0.91 28.20 -5.73
N ILE A 107 -0.83 27.03 -5.09
CA ILE A 107 -0.55 26.93 -3.66
C ILE A 107 0.93 26.58 -3.49
N ASN A 108 1.72 27.55 -3.04
CA ASN A 108 3.08 27.30 -2.55
C ASN A 108 3.05 27.09 -1.03
N LEU A 109 3.52 25.92 -0.59
CA LEU A 109 3.59 25.52 0.81
C LEU A 109 4.36 26.52 1.68
N HIS A 110 5.32 27.26 1.12
CA HIS A 110 6.07 28.27 1.87
C HIS A 110 5.18 29.42 2.40
N HIS A 111 4.15 29.79 1.64
CA HIS A 111 3.24 30.89 1.99
C HIS A 111 2.12 30.47 2.95
N LEU A 112 2.01 29.19 3.30
CA LEU A 112 1.01 28.74 4.26
C LEU A 112 1.26 29.28 5.68
N PRO A 113 0.20 29.48 6.48
CA PRO A 113 0.33 29.84 7.89
C PRO A 113 1.21 28.85 8.65
N THR A 114 1.99 29.35 9.61
CA THR A 114 2.95 28.54 10.39
C THR A 114 2.31 27.33 11.06
N GLY A 115 1.09 27.45 11.58
CA GLY A 115 0.35 26.34 12.18
C GLY A 115 0.10 25.19 11.20
N VAL A 116 -0.29 25.51 9.96
CA VAL A 116 -0.53 24.52 8.90
C VAL A 116 0.78 23.84 8.50
N LYS A 117 1.86 24.61 8.29
CA LYS A 117 3.18 24.06 7.96
C LYS A 117 3.69 23.09 9.03
N ARG A 118 3.59 23.48 10.31
CA ARG A 118 3.97 22.62 11.44
C ARG A 118 3.12 21.35 11.50
N GLY A 119 1.80 21.47 11.30
CA GLY A 119 0.89 20.34 11.29
C GLY A 119 1.21 19.33 10.18
N ILE A 120 1.36 19.80 8.93
CA ILE A 120 1.72 18.95 7.79
C ILE A 120 3.09 18.31 8.01
N ALA A 121 4.09 19.08 8.46
CA ALA A 121 5.44 18.55 8.70
C ALA A 121 5.44 17.45 9.77
N MET A 122 4.79 17.69 10.93
CA MET A 122 4.71 16.71 12.01
C MET A 122 3.96 15.45 11.58
N ALA A 123 2.81 15.60 10.90
CA ALA A 123 2.06 14.47 10.37
C ALA A 123 2.91 13.66 9.37
N THR A 124 3.61 14.34 8.47
CA THR A 124 4.50 13.69 7.49
C THR A 124 5.62 12.90 8.17
N VAL A 125 6.26 13.46 9.21
CA VAL A 125 7.30 12.75 9.99
C VAL A 125 6.72 11.52 10.68
N LEU A 126 5.57 11.65 11.35
CA LEU A 126 4.92 10.53 12.03
C LEU A 126 4.54 9.41 11.06
N PHE A 127 4.04 9.76 9.87
CA PHE A 127 3.78 8.79 8.83
C PHE A 127 5.06 8.13 8.31
N GLY A 128 6.16 8.86 8.18
CA GLY A 128 7.46 8.29 7.84
C GLY A 128 7.97 7.29 8.88
N ILE A 129 7.75 7.57 10.16
CA ILE A 129 8.05 6.64 11.26
C ILE A 129 7.17 5.39 11.15
N ALA A 130 5.85 5.56 10.96
CA ALA A 130 4.91 4.45 10.80
C ALA A 130 5.28 3.56 9.60
N PHE A 131 5.70 4.17 8.49
CA PHE A 131 6.21 3.45 7.31
C PHE A 131 7.46 2.62 7.62
N ALA A 132 8.41 3.17 8.38
CA ALA A 132 9.61 2.43 8.79
C ALA A 132 9.27 1.22 9.68
N PHE A 133 8.32 1.39 10.62
CA PHE A 133 7.82 0.27 11.42
C PHE A 133 7.10 -0.78 10.57
N GLY A 134 6.25 -0.38 9.63
CA GLY A 134 5.59 -1.31 8.70
C GLY A 134 6.58 -2.09 7.84
N ALA A 135 7.61 -1.44 7.29
CA ALA A 135 8.67 -2.13 6.56
C ALA A 135 9.47 -3.10 7.44
N SER A 136 9.72 -2.72 8.70
CA SER A 136 10.40 -3.58 9.68
C SER A 136 9.54 -4.77 10.10
N GLU A 137 8.21 -4.60 10.16
CA GLU A 137 7.26 -5.67 10.45
C GLU A 137 7.35 -6.78 9.39
N ILE A 138 7.46 -6.44 8.10
CA ILE A 138 7.62 -7.43 7.03
C ILE A 138 8.85 -8.32 7.30
N ALA A 139 10.00 -7.70 7.58
CA ALA A 139 11.23 -8.43 7.88
C ALA A 139 11.10 -9.30 9.13
N TYR A 140 10.44 -8.79 10.17
CA TYR A 140 10.19 -9.53 11.40
C TYR A 140 9.29 -10.75 11.17
N GLN A 141 8.16 -10.58 10.48
CA GLN A 141 7.20 -11.65 10.21
C GLN A 141 7.82 -12.73 9.30
N LEU A 142 8.58 -12.33 8.28
CA LEU A 142 9.30 -13.27 7.42
C LEU A 142 10.36 -14.05 8.20
N HIS A 143 11.06 -13.42 9.16
CA HIS A 143 12.01 -14.12 10.00
C HIS A 143 11.33 -15.11 10.96
N LEU A 144 10.17 -14.74 11.52
CA LEU A 144 9.42 -15.56 12.46
C LEU A 144 8.79 -16.80 11.80
N HIS A 145 8.22 -16.62 10.61
CA HIS A 145 7.48 -17.67 9.89
C HIS A 145 8.31 -18.38 8.81
N GLY A 146 9.50 -17.86 8.48
CA GLY A 146 10.41 -18.39 7.47
C GLY A 146 10.05 -18.00 6.04
N THR A 147 8.77 -18.09 5.67
CA THR A 147 8.26 -17.74 4.33
C THR A 147 6.98 -16.92 4.40
N ALA A 148 6.69 -16.17 3.34
CA ALA A 148 5.41 -15.45 3.21
C ALA A 148 4.23 -16.42 3.18
N GLU A 149 4.38 -17.57 2.51
CA GLU A 149 3.36 -18.62 2.46
C GLU A 149 2.98 -19.09 3.86
N ALA A 150 3.96 -19.48 4.69
CA ALA A 150 3.71 -19.92 6.06
C ALA A 150 3.07 -18.83 6.94
N TYR A 151 3.47 -17.57 6.76
CA TYR A 151 2.86 -16.43 7.45
C TYR A 151 1.38 -16.28 7.11
N PHE A 152 1.03 -16.30 5.81
CA PHE A 152 -0.35 -16.16 5.37
C PHE A 152 -1.17 -17.41 5.70
N GLU A 153 -0.63 -18.61 5.61
CA GLU A 153 -1.30 -19.86 6.01
C GLU A 153 -1.76 -19.82 7.47
N GLN A 154 -0.91 -19.33 8.38
CA GLN A 154 -1.21 -19.22 9.81
C GLN A 154 -2.15 -18.03 10.15
N MET A 155 -2.43 -17.14 9.19
CA MET A 155 -3.31 -16.00 9.40
C MET A 155 -4.80 -16.41 9.34
N SER A 156 -5.58 -16.11 10.38
CA SER A 156 -7.04 -16.32 10.31
C SER A 156 -7.70 -15.37 9.30
N LEU A 157 -8.89 -15.74 8.80
CA LEU A 157 -9.66 -14.87 7.91
C LEU A 157 -10.00 -13.54 8.61
N GLY A 158 -10.38 -13.57 9.89
CA GLY A 158 -10.63 -12.35 10.68
C GLY A 158 -9.39 -11.45 10.75
N LYS A 159 -8.21 -12.02 10.97
CA LYS A 159 -6.94 -11.28 10.98
C LYS A 159 -6.62 -10.68 9.61
N LEU A 160 -6.85 -11.43 8.51
CA LEU A 160 -6.64 -10.91 7.15
C LEU A 160 -7.58 -9.75 6.80
N ILE A 161 -8.85 -9.81 7.22
CA ILE A 161 -9.82 -8.71 7.06
C ILE A 161 -9.36 -7.47 7.85
N ALA A 162 -8.97 -7.65 9.12
CA ALA A 162 -8.49 -6.55 9.95
C ALA A 162 -7.20 -5.92 9.37
N PHE A 163 -6.26 -6.76 8.93
CA PHE A 163 -5.03 -6.35 8.27
C PHE A 163 -5.32 -5.54 6.99
N THR A 164 -6.24 -6.03 6.15
CA THR A 164 -6.69 -5.35 4.93
C THR A 164 -7.29 -3.98 5.24
N HIS A 165 -8.19 -3.90 6.22
CA HIS A 165 -8.83 -2.64 6.61
C HIS A 165 -7.80 -1.61 7.09
N ALA A 166 -6.93 -2.00 8.03
CA ALA A 166 -5.91 -1.12 8.60
C ALA A 166 -4.96 -0.59 7.52
N HIS A 167 -4.53 -1.44 6.59
CA HIS A 167 -3.63 -1.04 5.51
C HIS A 167 -4.31 -0.14 4.48
N LEU A 168 -5.53 -0.46 4.02
CA LEU A 168 -6.27 0.42 3.11
C LEU A 168 -6.51 1.80 3.71
N PHE A 169 -6.86 1.85 5.00
CA PHE A 169 -7.01 3.11 5.73
C PHE A 169 -5.67 3.86 5.82
N GLY A 170 -4.60 3.17 6.20
CA GLY A 170 -3.25 3.73 6.32
C GLY A 170 -2.72 4.27 4.99
N PHE A 171 -2.81 3.49 3.91
CA PHE A 171 -2.45 3.89 2.56
C PHE A 171 -3.22 5.14 2.14
N THR A 172 -4.55 5.10 2.21
CA THR A 172 -5.40 6.23 1.83
C THR A 172 -5.07 7.50 2.61
N THR A 173 -4.97 7.39 3.94
CA THR A 173 -4.67 8.53 4.82
C THR A 173 -3.29 9.11 4.55
N SER A 174 -2.29 8.25 4.31
CA SER A 174 -0.93 8.68 4.01
C SER A 174 -0.85 9.48 2.69
N PHE A 175 -1.59 9.05 1.67
CA PHE A 175 -1.68 9.78 0.40
C PHE A 175 -2.47 11.08 0.55
N PHE A 176 -3.51 11.14 1.39
CA PHE A 176 -4.18 12.41 1.69
C PHE A 176 -3.25 13.41 2.38
N ILE A 177 -2.48 12.98 3.38
CA ILE A 177 -1.64 13.87 4.19
C ILE A 177 -0.36 14.27 3.46
N ILE A 178 0.25 13.36 2.72
CA ILE A 178 1.55 13.61 2.06
C ILE A 178 1.34 13.90 0.58
N GLY A 179 0.56 13.06 -0.08
CA GLY A 179 0.39 13.09 -1.52
C GLY A 179 -0.35 14.31 -2.04
N ILE A 180 -1.39 14.81 -1.34
CA ILE A 180 -2.09 16.05 -1.77
C ILE A 180 -1.19 17.27 -1.63
N PRO A 181 -0.58 17.59 -0.47
CA PRO A 181 0.32 18.73 -0.35
C PRO A 181 1.49 18.67 -1.33
N PHE A 182 2.04 17.47 -1.55
CA PHE A 182 3.08 17.24 -2.56
C PHE A 182 2.58 17.57 -3.98
N SER A 183 1.43 17.04 -4.37
CA SER A 183 0.86 17.26 -5.72
C SER A 183 0.50 18.71 -5.97
N LEU A 184 0.08 19.45 -4.93
CA LEU A 184 -0.17 20.90 -5.00
C LEU A 184 1.12 21.69 -5.18
N GLN A 185 2.18 21.36 -4.42
CA GLN A 185 3.48 22.04 -4.52
C GLN A 185 4.15 21.83 -5.88
N PHE A 186 4.07 20.61 -6.42
CA PHE A 186 4.75 20.22 -7.66
C PHE A 186 3.80 20.08 -8.86
N ASN A 187 2.67 20.82 -8.84
CA ASN A 187 1.64 20.75 -9.88
C ASN A 187 2.13 21.10 -11.29
N HIS A 188 3.22 21.85 -11.40
CA HIS A 188 3.83 22.29 -12.65
C HIS A 188 4.65 21.19 -13.37
N LEU A 189 4.85 20.03 -12.74
CA LEU A 189 5.64 18.93 -13.30
C LEU A 189 4.74 17.74 -13.62
N TRP A 190 4.54 17.47 -14.92
CA TRP A 190 3.76 16.32 -15.38
C TRP A 190 4.17 14.97 -14.75
N PRO A 191 5.47 14.63 -14.63
CA PRO A 191 5.87 13.35 -14.03
C PRO A 191 5.41 13.18 -12.58
N TYR A 192 5.29 14.29 -11.83
CA TYR A 192 4.88 14.27 -10.43
C TYR A 192 3.40 13.92 -10.26
N GLN A 193 2.59 14.16 -11.30
CA GLN A 193 1.19 13.79 -11.33
C GLN A 193 0.97 12.27 -11.43
N TRP A 194 1.99 11.50 -11.83
CA TRP A 194 1.93 10.05 -11.91
C TRP A 194 2.33 9.36 -10.60
N VAL A 195 3.16 10.00 -9.78
CA VAL A 195 3.66 9.42 -8.52
C VAL A 195 2.49 9.04 -7.59
N PHE A 196 1.50 9.92 -7.50
CA PHE A 196 0.34 9.71 -6.62
C PHE A 196 -0.56 8.54 -7.10
N PRO A 197 -1.03 8.49 -8.37
CA PRO A 197 -1.78 7.34 -8.90
C PRO A 197 -1.02 6.02 -8.86
N ILE A 198 0.29 6.03 -9.13
CA ILE A 198 1.15 4.83 -9.06
C ILE A 198 1.13 4.24 -7.66
N GLY A 199 1.34 5.07 -6.65
CA GLY A 199 1.35 4.61 -5.26
C GLY A 199 -0.01 4.06 -4.79
N LEU A 200 -1.12 4.73 -5.11
CA LEU A 200 -2.46 4.23 -4.75
C LEU A 200 -2.83 2.96 -5.52
N SER A 201 -2.48 2.86 -6.80
CA SER A 201 -2.73 1.66 -7.59
C SER A 201 -1.92 0.48 -7.06
N ALA A 202 -0.69 0.72 -6.62
CA ALA A 202 0.16 -0.27 -5.98
C ALA A 202 -0.47 -0.74 -4.66
N ALA A 203 -0.95 0.17 -3.82
CA ALA A 203 -1.62 -0.16 -2.56
C ALA A 203 -2.84 -1.07 -2.74
N VAL A 204 -3.72 -0.78 -3.71
CA VAL A 204 -4.91 -1.61 -3.99
C VAL A 204 -4.52 -2.98 -4.54
N THR A 205 -3.52 -3.02 -5.43
CA THR A 205 -3.03 -4.26 -6.04
C THR A 205 -2.31 -5.14 -5.01
N ASP A 206 -1.57 -4.54 -4.07
CA ASP A 206 -0.88 -5.24 -2.99
C ASP A 206 -1.88 -5.96 -2.08
N VAL A 207 -2.95 -5.27 -1.67
CA VAL A 207 -4.04 -5.89 -0.89
C VAL A 207 -4.62 -7.09 -1.64
N ALA A 208 -4.94 -6.94 -2.92
CA ALA A 208 -5.45 -8.06 -3.72
C ALA A 208 -4.45 -9.22 -3.80
N SER A 209 -3.15 -8.93 -3.83
CA SER A 209 -2.10 -9.95 -3.83
C SER A 209 -2.05 -10.76 -2.54
N TRP A 210 -2.28 -10.14 -1.37
CA TRP A 210 -2.30 -10.85 -0.08
C TRP A 210 -3.42 -11.89 0.01
N TRP A 211 -4.60 -11.52 -0.50
CA TRP A 211 -5.72 -12.46 -0.65
C TRP A 211 -5.38 -13.58 -1.64
N GLY A 212 -4.66 -13.26 -2.71
CA GLY A 212 -4.11 -14.24 -3.65
C GLY A 212 -3.11 -15.22 -2.99
N ILE A 213 -2.21 -14.72 -2.14
CA ILE A 213 -1.25 -15.55 -1.40
C ILE A 213 -2.02 -16.51 -0.48
N LYS A 214 -3.00 -16.00 0.27
CA LYS A 214 -3.79 -16.79 1.23
C LYS A 214 -4.62 -17.90 0.58
N PHE A 215 -5.33 -17.60 -0.51
CA PHE A 215 -6.36 -18.48 -1.06
C PHE A 215 -6.00 -19.17 -2.37
N LEU A 216 -5.02 -18.65 -3.11
CA LEU A 216 -4.68 -19.15 -4.44
C LEU A 216 -3.30 -19.78 -4.46
N SER A 217 -2.23 -18.99 -4.34
CA SER A 217 -0.86 -19.46 -4.50
C SER A 217 0.16 -18.49 -3.91
N ALA A 218 1.23 -19.03 -3.31
CA ALA A 218 2.38 -18.25 -2.87
C ALA A 218 3.01 -17.40 -3.98
N ASN A 219 2.84 -17.75 -5.26
CA ASN A 219 3.39 -16.99 -6.39
C ASN A 219 2.83 -15.55 -6.49
N PHE A 220 1.74 -15.23 -5.80
CA PHE A 220 1.27 -13.85 -5.68
C PHE A 220 2.22 -12.97 -4.84
N GLU A 221 3.17 -13.55 -4.11
CA GLU A 221 4.24 -12.84 -3.40
C GLU A 221 5.03 -11.93 -4.35
N TRP A 222 5.30 -12.34 -5.59
CA TRP A 222 5.97 -11.51 -6.59
C TRP A 222 5.20 -10.21 -6.88
N VAL A 223 3.86 -10.28 -6.88
CA VAL A 223 3.01 -9.11 -7.05
C VAL A 223 3.08 -8.23 -5.82
N SER A 224 3.09 -8.83 -4.62
CA SER A 224 3.22 -8.07 -3.38
C SER A 224 4.56 -7.34 -3.29
N ILE A 225 5.66 -8.01 -3.63
CA ILE A 225 7.01 -7.40 -3.69
C ILE A 225 7.01 -6.24 -4.70
N PHE A 226 6.48 -6.47 -5.92
CA PHE A 226 6.39 -5.42 -6.93
C PHE A 226 5.61 -4.20 -6.42
N CYS A 227 4.43 -4.42 -5.83
CA CYS A 227 3.60 -3.35 -5.30
C CYS A 227 4.28 -2.65 -4.12
N GLY A 228 4.93 -3.40 -3.23
CA GLY A 228 5.71 -2.87 -2.12
C GLY A 228 6.83 -1.94 -2.58
N VAL A 229 7.57 -2.32 -3.64
CA VAL A 229 8.61 -1.46 -4.25
C VAL A 229 8.00 -0.20 -4.87
N MET A 230 6.96 -0.34 -5.69
CA MET A 230 6.31 0.80 -6.37
C MET A 230 5.68 1.78 -5.38
N PHE A 231 5.02 1.25 -4.35
CA PHE A 231 4.45 2.02 -3.25
C PHE A 231 5.55 2.75 -2.48
N SER A 232 6.58 2.02 -2.03
CA SER A 232 7.68 2.59 -1.23
C SER A 232 8.43 3.68 -1.98
N ALA A 233 8.75 3.46 -3.26
CA ALA A 233 9.42 4.45 -4.10
C ALA A 233 8.56 5.72 -4.24
N SER A 234 7.27 5.56 -4.54
CA SER A 234 6.35 6.69 -4.70
C SER A 234 6.15 7.45 -3.39
N TYR A 235 5.94 6.72 -2.30
CA TYR A 235 5.74 7.24 -0.96
C TYR A 235 6.96 8.00 -0.46
N LEU A 236 8.15 7.39 -0.50
CA LEU A 236 9.39 8.01 -0.04
C LEU A 236 9.75 9.24 -0.88
N TYR A 237 9.51 9.19 -2.18
CA TYR A 237 9.72 10.34 -3.05
C TYR A 237 8.87 11.54 -2.63
N MET A 238 7.58 11.32 -2.35
CA MET A 238 6.68 12.37 -1.88
C MET A 238 7.03 12.85 -0.47
N LEU A 239 7.31 11.92 0.45
CA LEU A 239 7.70 12.19 1.84
C LEU A 239 8.95 13.06 1.90
N VAL A 240 10.03 12.65 1.22
CA VAL A 240 11.30 13.40 1.17
C VAL A 240 11.09 14.75 0.50
N GLY A 241 10.37 14.78 -0.62
CA GLY A 241 10.05 16.02 -1.33
C GLY A 241 9.36 17.03 -0.43
N LEU A 242 8.34 16.60 0.33
CA LEU A 242 7.55 17.44 1.20
C LEU A 242 8.31 17.88 2.46
N LEU A 243 8.99 16.96 3.16
CA LEU A 243 9.78 17.28 4.34
C LEU A 243 10.89 18.27 4.02
N ARG A 244 11.53 18.12 2.86
CA ARG A 244 12.55 19.05 2.40
C ARG A 244 11.96 20.46 2.18
N VAL A 245 10.79 20.60 1.56
CA VAL A 245 10.13 21.91 1.40
C VAL A 245 9.82 22.54 2.75
N LEU A 246 9.28 21.76 3.69
CA LEU A 246 8.73 22.28 4.95
C LEU A 246 9.80 22.53 6.03
N LEU A 247 10.75 21.61 6.20
CA LEU A 247 11.74 21.63 7.28
C LEU A 247 13.07 22.25 6.84
N PHE A 248 13.40 22.13 5.56
CA PHE A 248 14.68 22.57 5.01
C PHE A 248 14.46 23.56 3.86
N PRO A 249 13.84 24.73 4.12
CA PRO A 249 13.61 25.73 3.08
C PRO A 249 14.93 26.17 2.43
N GLU A 250 16.06 26.03 3.10
CA GLU A 250 17.36 26.37 2.53
C GLU A 250 17.86 25.40 1.43
N VAL A 251 17.23 24.24 1.24
CA VAL A 251 17.61 23.31 0.17
C VAL A 251 16.76 23.64 -1.05
N VAL A 252 17.37 24.14 -2.13
CA VAL A 252 16.65 24.49 -3.38
C VAL A 252 16.83 23.41 -4.42
N TRP A 253 15.73 22.81 -4.88
CA TRP A 253 15.74 21.87 -6.00
C TRP A 253 15.35 22.58 -7.29
N ARG A 254 15.85 22.07 -8.42
CA ARG A 254 15.50 22.60 -9.76
C ARG A 254 14.01 22.47 -10.07
N THR A 255 13.35 21.52 -9.42
CA THR A 255 11.93 21.21 -9.53
C THR A 255 11.06 22.03 -8.59
N ASP A 256 11.65 22.94 -7.80
CA ASP A 256 10.86 23.82 -6.93
C ASP A 256 10.17 24.90 -7.74
N LYS A 257 8.94 25.20 -7.37
CA LYS A 257 8.13 26.20 -8.03
C LYS A 257 8.74 27.61 -7.94
N ASP A 258 9.32 27.91 -6.78
CA ASP A 258 10.00 29.17 -6.44
C ASP A 258 11.52 29.07 -6.56
N ALA A 259 12.06 28.03 -7.24
CA ALA A 259 13.51 27.80 -7.33
C ALA A 259 14.26 29.05 -7.82
N ARG A 260 13.74 29.72 -8.85
CA ARG A 260 14.38 30.89 -9.46
C ARG A 260 14.44 32.08 -8.51
N GLU A 261 13.32 32.39 -7.86
CA GLU A 261 13.18 33.48 -6.90
C GLU A 261 14.12 33.28 -5.70
N ARG A 262 14.12 32.09 -5.11
CA ARG A 262 14.97 31.79 -3.95
C ARG A 262 16.46 31.79 -4.29
N LEU A 263 16.83 31.35 -5.49
CA LEU A 263 18.22 31.42 -5.96
C LEU A 263 18.67 32.86 -6.22
N SER A 264 17.79 33.75 -6.72
CA SER A 264 18.12 35.17 -6.86
C SER A 264 18.28 35.85 -5.51
N GLU A 265 17.35 35.66 -4.57
CA GLU A 265 17.44 36.23 -3.22
C GLU A 265 18.72 35.80 -2.49
N ARG A 266 19.12 34.55 -2.66
CA ARG A 266 20.38 34.02 -2.10
C ARG A 266 21.60 34.69 -2.70
N ARG A 267 21.63 34.85 -4.02
CA ARG A 267 22.74 35.54 -4.71
C ARG A 267 22.85 36.99 -4.23
N GLU A 268 21.73 37.68 -4.07
CA GLU A 268 21.69 39.05 -3.55
C GLU A 268 22.19 39.13 -2.10
N ARG A 269 21.71 38.23 -1.21
CA ARG A 269 22.20 38.16 0.17
C ARG A 269 23.70 37.85 0.25
N SER A 270 24.20 36.92 -0.57
CA SER A 270 25.63 36.62 -0.64
C SER A 270 26.46 37.78 -1.19
N ALA A 271 25.95 38.53 -2.17
CA ALA A 271 26.60 39.73 -2.67
C ALA A 271 26.65 40.82 -1.59
N ALA A 272 25.54 41.07 -0.89
CA ALA A 272 25.46 42.04 0.21
C ALA A 272 26.43 41.70 1.36
N ALA A 273 26.53 40.42 1.75
CA ALA A 273 27.47 39.97 2.77
C ALA A 273 28.95 40.19 2.37
N ARG A 274 29.30 39.96 1.09
CA ARG A 274 30.65 40.21 0.57
C ARG A 274 31.03 41.69 0.55
N HIS A 275 30.06 42.58 0.35
CA HIS A 275 30.32 44.03 0.40
C HIS A 275 30.56 44.52 1.83
N GLN A 276 29.97 43.90 2.85
CA GLN A 276 30.21 44.27 4.26
C GLN A 276 31.54 43.78 4.83
N GLU A 277 32.12 42.68 4.32
CA GLU A 277 33.41 42.16 4.80
C GLU A 277 34.63 42.92 4.23
N GLY A 278 34.46 43.75 3.20
CA GLY A 278 35.53 44.52 2.56
C GLY A 278 35.60 46.00 2.94
N ASP A 279 34.71 46.47 3.82
CA ASP A 279 34.58 47.88 4.22
C ASP A 279 35.24 48.19 5.59
N TYR A 280 36.32 47.46 5.94
CA TYR A 280 37.16 47.72 7.13
C TYR A 280 38.57 48.13 6.77
#